data_AF-A0A1F3XZ47-F1
#
_entry.id   AF-A0A1F3XZ47-F1
#
_cell.length_a   1.000
_cell.length_b   1.000
_cell.length_c   1.000
_cell.angle_alpha   90.00
_cell.angle_beta   90.00
_cell.angle_gamma   90.00
#
_symmetry.space_group_name_H-M   'P 1'
#
loop_
_entity.id
_entity.type
_entity.pdbx_description
1 polymer ?
#
loop_
_entity_poly.entity_id
_entity_poly.type
_entity_poly.pdbx_seq_one_letter_code
_entity_poly.pdbx_strand_id
1 'polypeptide(L)'
;MPPKPVRGPRGEDEFIDKCTERYYFESAGVSLYDAAIRKAPQQFRAKLTEIRDQERAHAQMLREVIRTLDADPGVMTESAKLSQIESSGVIHVIEHGNFEAVMDALLVLELVDNAKWELLIEIADELGDDEAKESFEDALGDEADHLVYIREQIVQTTMYRLQTRAA
;
A
#
# COMPACT_ATOMS: atom_id res chain seq x y z
N MET A 1 33.61 -5.55 -5.88
CA MET A 1 32.24 -5.42 -6.40
C MET A 1 32.33 -5.11 -7.88
N PRO A 2 31.63 -5.83 -8.76
CA PRO A 2 31.45 -5.38 -10.13
C PRO A 2 30.73 -4.02 -10.14
N PRO A 3 30.98 -3.15 -11.13
CA PRO A 3 30.25 -1.89 -11.26
C PRO A 3 28.75 -2.18 -11.45
N LYS A 4 27.89 -1.46 -10.71
CA LYS A 4 26.44 -1.51 -10.94
C LYS A 4 26.14 -1.15 -12.40
N PRO A 5 25.22 -1.85 -13.08
CA PRO A 5 24.92 -1.59 -14.49
C PRO A 5 24.44 -0.14 -14.68
N VAL A 6 24.92 0.52 -15.73
CA VAL A 6 24.44 1.85 -16.12
C VAL A 6 23.01 1.70 -16.63
N ARG A 7 22.09 2.52 -16.12
CA ARG A 7 20.67 2.54 -16.50
C ARG A 7 20.50 2.53 -18.02
N GLY A 8 19.83 1.51 -18.52
CA GLY A 8 19.34 1.47 -19.90
C GLY A 8 17.89 1.96 -19.96
N PRO A 9 17.45 2.59 -21.07
CA PRO A 9 16.14 3.26 -21.13
C PRO A 9 14.97 2.34 -20.78
N ARG A 10 15.04 1.04 -21.11
CA ARG A 10 13.97 0.08 -20.76
C ARG A 10 13.84 -0.20 -19.26
N GLY A 11 14.94 -0.13 -18.51
CA GLY A 11 14.92 -0.36 -17.06
C GLY A 11 14.33 0.83 -16.31
N GLU A 12 14.63 2.04 -16.78
CA GLU A 12 14.01 3.28 -16.28
C GLU A 12 12.52 3.32 -16.59
N ASP A 13 12.11 2.99 -17.82
CA ASP A 13 10.70 2.94 -18.21
C ASP A 13 9.88 1.98 -17.31
N GLU A 14 10.41 0.79 -17.03
CA GLU A 14 9.76 -0.19 -16.14
C GLU A 14 9.69 0.34 -14.70
N PHE A 15 10.75 0.98 -14.21
CA PHE A 15 10.76 1.52 -12.85
C PHE A 15 9.75 2.66 -12.68
N ILE A 16 9.66 3.55 -13.67
CA ILE A 16 8.64 4.60 -13.72
C ILE A 16 7.23 3.98 -13.74
N ASP A 17 7.00 2.94 -14.54
CA ASP A 17 5.71 2.25 -14.58
C ASP A 17 5.33 1.65 -13.22
N LYS A 18 6.26 0.98 -12.55
CA LYS A 18 6.00 0.37 -11.23
C LYS A 18 5.82 1.40 -10.12
N CYS A 19 6.61 2.49 -10.12
CA CYS A 19 6.40 3.61 -9.19
C CYS A 19 5.04 4.27 -9.42
N THR A 20 4.63 4.41 -10.69
CA THR A 20 3.32 4.98 -11.04
C THR A 20 2.19 4.05 -10.62
N GLU A 21 2.31 2.74 -10.89
CA GLU A 21 1.38 1.72 -10.38
C GLU A 21 1.19 1.84 -8.87
N ARG A 22 2.30 1.96 -8.12
CA ARG A 22 2.24 2.12 -6.66
C ARG A 22 1.64 3.44 -6.23
N TYR A 23 2.00 4.55 -6.85
CA TYR A 23 1.46 5.86 -6.51
C TYR A 23 -0.08 5.88 -6.58
N TYR A 24 -0.66 5.26 -7.61
CA TYR A 24 -2.11 5.16 -7.73
C TYR A 24 -2.73 4.18 -6.73
N PHE A 25 -2.01 3.12 -6.34
CA PHE A 25 -2.43 2.20 -5.29
C PHE A 25 -2.50 2.90 -3.92
N GLU A 26 -1.41 3.57 -3.48
CA GLU A 26 -1.37 4.34 -2.22
C GLU A 26 -2.45 5.42 -2.18
N SER A 27 -2.64 6.13 -3.31
CA SER A 27 -3.68 7.16 -3.42
C SER A 27 -5.09 6.58 -3.25
N ALA A 28 -5.32 5.35 -3.72
CA ALA A 28 -6.55 4.62 -3.48
C ALA A 28 -6.64 4.14 -2.02
N GLY A 29 -5.52 3.68 -1.43
CA GLY A 29 -5.36 3.29 -0.03
C GLY A 29 -5.89 4.35 0.93
N VAL A 30 -5.49 5.61 0.74
CA VAL A 30 -6.02 6.77 1.49
C VAL A 30 -7.55 6.82 1.49
N SER A 31 -8.18 6.65 0.31
CA SER A 31 -9.65 6.71 0.17
C SER A 31 -10.34 5.48 0.76
N LEU A 32 -9.71 4.31 0.63
CA LEU A 32 -10.16 3.03 1.20
C LEU A 32 -10.16 3.10 2.74
N TYR A 33 -9.08 3.61 3.32
CA TYR A 33 -8.98 3.84 4.76
C TYR A 33 -9.97 4.89 5.27
N ASP A 34 -10.18 6.00 4.56
CA ASP A 34 -11.24 6.97 4.89
C ASP A 34 -12.64 6.32 4.91
N ALA A 35 -12.90 5.36 4.02
CA ALA A 35 -14.14 4.57 4.04
C ALA A 35 -14.20 3.58 5.22
N ALA A 36 -13.09 2.90 5.53
CA ALA A 36 -13.00 1.99 6.66
C ALA A 36 -13.18 2.71 8.01
N ILE A 37 -12.54 3.86 8.21
CA ILE A 37 -12.63 4.68 9.43
C ILE A 37 -14.08 5.10 9.72
N ARG A 38 -14.86 5.44 8.68
CA ARG A 38 -16.29 5.79 8.83
C ARG A 38 -17.11 4.64 9.43
N LYS A 39 -16.74 3.40 9.13
CA LYS A 39 -17.38 2.19 9.66
C LYS A 39 -16.74 1.66 10.95
N ALA A 40 -15.56 2.14 11.29
CA ALA A 40 -14.78 1.64 12.40
C ALA A 40 -15.40 1.99 13.76
N PRO A 41 -15.50 1.02 14.70
CA PRO A 41 -15.75 1.29 16.10
C PRO A 41 -14.71 2.24 16.68
N GLN A 42 -15.09 3.03 17.70
CA GLN A 42 -14.28 4.13 18.22
C GLN A 42 -12.85 3.73 18.60
N GLN A 43 -12.65 2.52 19.14
CA GLN A 43 -11.34 2.03 19.58
C GLN A 43 -10.34 1.79 18.44
N PHE A 44 -10.80 1.61 17.19
CA PHE A 44 -9.92 1.39 16.03
C PHE A 44 -9.58 2.69 15.29
N ARG A 45 -10.40 3.73 15.45
CA ARG A 45 -10.34 4.94 14.61
C ARG A 45 -8.99 5.64 14.66
N ALA A 46 -8.35 5.73 15.83
CA ALA A 46 -7.07 6.40 15.98
C ALA A 46 -5.99 5.72 15.13
N LYS A 47 -5.81 4.41 15.30
CA LYS A 47 -4.78 3.66 14.56
C LYS A 47 -5.08 3.59 13.06
N LEU A 48 -6.35 3.40 12.66
CA LEU A 48 -6.71 3.43 11.23
C LEU A 48 -6.50 4.82 10.60
N THR A 49 -6.63 5.90 11.38
CA THR A 49 -6.32 7.26 10.88
C THR A 49 -4.82 7.48 10.71
N GLU A 50 -4.02 6.95 11.64
CA GLU A 50 -2.55 6.96 11.54
C GLU A 50 -2.08 6.25 10.27
N ILE A 51 -2.58 5.03 10.02
CA ILE A 51 -2.28 4.27 8.80
C ILE A 51 -2.67 5.08 7.55
N ARG A 52 -3.89 5.63 7.51
CA ARG A 52 -4.34 6.50 6.41
C ARG A 52 -3.39 7.68 6.15
N ASP A 53 -2.81 8.25 7.19
CA ASP A 53 -1.87 9.37 7.08
C ASP A 53 -0.50 8.92 6.57
N GLN A 54 -0.04 7.71 6.92
CA GLN A 54 1.17 7.07 6.40
C GLN A 54 1.02 6.77 4.89
N GLU A 55 -0.09 6.16 4.48
CA GLU A 55 -0.44 5.90 3.06
C GLU A 55 -0.38 7.17 2.20
N ARG A 56 -0.85 8.30 2.77
CA ARG A 56 -0.77 9.60 2.10
C ARG A 56 0.68 10.05 1.94
N ALA A 57 1.52 9.83 2.95
CA ALA A 57 2.94 10.16 2.90
C ALA A 57 3.66 9.28 1.86
N HIS A 58 3.35 7.99 1.77
CA HIS A 58 3.91 7.09 0.77
C HIS A 58 3.51 7.48 -0.65
N ALA A 59 2.23 7.80 -0.88
CA ALA A 59 1.77 8.34 -2.16
C ALA A 59 2.53 9.62 -2.54
N GLN A 60 2.74 10.53 -1.58
CA GLN A 60 3.48 11.75 -1.84
C GLN A 60 4.96 11.47 -2.15
N MET A 61 5.59 10.56 -1.44
CA MET A 61 6.98 10.14 -1.69
C MET A 61 7.14 9.56 -3.09
N LEU A 62 6.29 8.61 -3.50
CA LEU A 62 6.32 8.03 -4.85
C LEU A 62 6.14 9.10 -5.93
N ARG A 63 5.27 10.08 -5.69
CA ARG A 63 5.07 11.20 -6.60
C ARG A 63 6.36 11.99 -6.82
N GLU A 64 7.17 12.19 -5.77
CA GLU A 64 8.47 12.85 -5.91
C GLU A 64 9.50 11.96 -6.61
N VAL A 65 9.54 10.66 -6.30
CA VAL A 65 10.41 9.70 -7.02
C VAL A 65 10.12 9.70 -8.52
N ILE A 66 8.85 9.70 -8.93
CA ILE A 66 8.48 9.77 -10.36
C ILE A 66 9.02 11.05 -11.00
N ARG A 67 8.99 12.18 -10.28
CA ARG A 67 9.54 13.45 -10.79
C ARG A 67 11.05 13.45 -10.90
N THR A 68 11.78 12.83 -9.96
CA THR A 68 13.25 12.75 -10.04
C THR A 68 13.72 11.88 -11.21
N LEU A 69 12.86 10.96 -11.66
CA LEU A 69 13.04 10.16 -12.88
C LEU A 69 12.64 10.91 -14.18
N ASP A 70 12.37 12.22 -14.11
CA ASP A 70 11.94 13.07 -15.25
C ASP A 70 10.63 12.61 -15.92
N ALA A 71 9.76 11.95 -15.15
CA ALA A 71 8.43 11.52 -15.58
C ALA A 71 7.33 12.39 -14.98
N ASP A 72 6.18 12.45 -15.66
CA ASP A 72 4.99 13.17 -15.18
C ASP A 72 4.15 12.25 -14.27
N PRO A 73 4.05 12.53 -12.95
CA PRO A 73 3.24 11.72 -12.03
C PRO A 73 1.73 11.83 -12.25
N GLY A 74 1.27 12.72 -13.14
CA GLY A 74 -0.12 12.77 -13.58
C GLY A 74 -0.49 11.74 -14.64
N VAL A 75 0.49 11.04 -15.22
CA VAL A 75 0.25 10.02 -16.24
C VAL A 75 -0.22 8.74 -15.57
N MET A 76 -1.40 8.27 -15.97
CA MET A 76 -1.91 6.98 -15.54
C MET A 76 -1.48 5.90 -16.54
N THR A 77 -0.48 5.10 -16.17
CA THR A 77 0.00 3.98 -16.99
C THR A 77 -1.03 2.85 -17.05
N GLU A 78 -0.81 1.88 -17.94
CA GLU A 78 -1.71 0.73 -18.04
C GLU A 78 -1.65 -0.15 -16.79
N SER A 79 -0.46 -0.35 -16.22
CA SER A 79 -0.29 -1.06 -14.94
C SER A 79 -1.02 -0.34 -13.80
N ALA A 80 -0.95 1.00 -13.73
CA ALA A 80 -1.69 1.77 -12.74
C ALA A 80 -3.22 1.64 -12.89
N LYS A 81 -3.74 1.58 -14.13
CA LYS A 81 -5.18 1.33 -14.37
C LYS A 81 -5.60 -0.05 -13.89
N LEU A 82 -4.80 -1.07 -14.17
CA LEU A 82 -5.09 -2.44 -13.73
C LEU A 82 -5.06 -2.54 -12.20
N SER A 83 -4.07 -1.94 -11.55
CA SER A 83 -4.00 -1.89 -10.08
C SER A 83 -5.21 -1.18 -9.48
N GLN A 84 -5.68 -0.09 -10.09
CA GLN A 84 -6.91 0.58 -9.63
C GLN A 84 -8.16 -0.30 -9.82
N ILE A 85 -8.23 -1.09 -10.90
CA ILE A 85 -9.31 -2.07 -11.12
C ILE A 85 -9.26 -3.16 -10.04
N GLU A 86 -8.08 -3.68 -9.70
CA GLU A 86 -7.91 -4.66 -8.62
C GLU A 86 -8.43 -4.10 -7.28
N SER A 87 -7.99 -2.89 -6.92
CA SER A 87 -8.42 -2.19 -5.70
C SER A 87 -9.92 -1.85 -5.71
N SER A 88 -10.56 -1.76 -6.88
CA SER A 88 -12.01 -1.51 -6.99
C SER A 88 -12.88 -2.67 -6.48
N GLY A 89 -12.36 -3.90 -6.50
CA GLY A 89 -13.04 -5.03 -5.85
C GLY A 89 -13.06 -4.85 -4.33
N VAL A 90 -11.93 -4.40 -3.77
CA VAL A 90 -11.78 -4.17 -2.34
C VAL A 90 -12.63 -3.01 -1.86
N ILE A 91 -12.66 -1.87 -2.58
CA ILE A 91 -13.51 -0.74 -2.20
C ILE A 91 -14.98 -1.14 -2.15
N HIS A 92 -15.42 -1.99 -3.08
CA HIS A 92 -16.79 -2.48 -3.09
C HIS A 92 -17.13 -3.27 -1.82
N VAL A 93 -16.21 -4.12 -1.34
CA VAL A 93 -16.36 -4.84 -0.06
C VAL A 93 -16.36 -3.85 1.10
N ILE A 94 -15.45 -2.87 1.13
CA ILE A 94 -15.39 -1.87 2.21
C ILE A 94 -16.68 -1.05 2.26
N GLU A 95 -17.25 -0.65 1.13
CA GLU A 95 -18.46 0.19 1.06
C GLU A 95 -19.73 -0.56 1.46
N HIS A 96 -19.84 -1.86 1.18
CA HIS A 96 -21.07 -2.63 1.39
C HIS A 96 -20.99 -3.60 2.58
N GLY A 97 -19.78 -3.94 3.03
CA GLY A 97 -19.53 -4.87 4.13
C GLY A 97 -19.78 -4.28 5.52
N ASN A 98 -19.92 -5.17 6.50
CA ASN A 98 -19.79 -4.82 7.93
C ASN A 98 -18.32 -4.60 8.29
N PHE A 99 -18.05 -4.16 9.53
CA PHE A 99 -16.68 -3.86 9.93
C PHE A 99 -15.75 -5.09 9.90
N GLU A 100 -16.26 -6.28 10.16
CA GLU A 100 -15.49 -7.52 10.00
C GLU A 100 -15.03 -7.73 8.55
N ALA A 101 -15.95 -7.63 7.59
CA ALA A 101 -15.61 -7.75 6.17
C ALA A 101 -14.67 -6.63 5.71
N VAL A 102 -14.79 -5.43 6.29
CA VAL A 102 -13.85 -4.31 6.06
C VAL A 102 -12.44 -4.69 6.52
N MET A 103 -12.28 -5.27 7.72
CA MET A 103 -10.96 -5.68 8.22
C MET A 103 -10.33 -6.78 7.34
N ASP A 104 -11.12 -7.77 6.92
CA ASP A 104 -10.65 -8.80 5.98
C ASP A 104 -10.27 -8.20 4.62
N ALA A 105 -11.01 -7.20 4.14
CA ALA A 105 -10.70 -6.47 2.91
C ALA A 105 -9.41 -5.64 3.03
N LEU A 106 -9.19 -4.98 4.18
CA LEU A 106 -7.91 -4.30 4.46
C LEU A 106 -6.76 -5.29 4.46
N LEU A 107 -6.90 -6.48 5.07
CA LEU A 107 -5.86 -7.51 5.05
C LEU A 107 -5.41 -7.89 3.62
N VAL A 108 -6.33 -7.91 2.66
CA VAL A 108 -5.98 -8.16 1.25
C VAL A 108 -5.12 -7.03 0.69
N LEU A 109 -5.42 -5.77 1.00
CA LEU A 109 -4.61 -4.62 0.57
C LEU A 109 -3.21 -4.69 1.17
N GLU A 110 -3.13 -4.84 2.49
CA GLU A 110 -1.86 -4.87 3.24
C GLU A 110 -0.90 -5.96 2.72
N LEU A 111 -1.44 -7.15 2.41
CA LEU A 111 -0.64 -8.24 1.86
C LEU A 111 -0.10 -7.94 0.46
N VAL A 112 -0.93 -7.33 -0.39
CA VAL A 112 -0.49 -6.90 -1.72
C VAL A 112 0.54 -5.80 -1.59
N ASP A 113 0.35 -4.87 -0.66
CA ASP A 113 1.20 -3.70 -0.57
C ASP A 113 2.60 -4.01 -0.07
N ASN A 114 2.71 -4.81 1.00
CA ASN A 114 4.00 -5.32 1.48
C ASN A 114 4.81 -5.98 0.35
N ALA A 115 4.17 -6.88 -0.43
CA ALA A 115 4.85 -7.57 -1.53
C ALA A 115 5.26 -6.62 -2.68
N LYS A 116 4.55 -5.51 -2.87
CA LYS A 116 4.85 -4.54 -3.93
C LYS A 116 5.94 -3.56 -3.52
N TRP A 117 6.05 -3.21 -2.24
CA TRP A 117 7.20 -2.50 -1.71
C TRP A 117 8.49 -3.32 -1.82
N GLU A 118 8.46 -4.61 -1.47
CA GLU A 118 9.59 -5.53 -1.67
C GLU A 118 10.06 -5.53 -3.14
N LEU A 119 9.13 -5.60 -4.09
CA LEU A 119 9.45 -5.52 -5.52
C LEU A 119 10.11 -4.19 -5.91
N LEU A 120 9.60 -3.05 -5.42
CA LEU A 120 10.19 -1.74 -5.72
C LEU A 120 11.60 -1.59 -5.15
N ILE A 121 11.86 -2.15 -3.97
CA ILE A 121 13.21 -2.21 -3.36
C ILE A 121 14.17 -3.01 -4.25
N GLU A 122 13.74 -4.18 -4.75
CA GLU A 122 14.56 -4.99 -5.68
C GLU A 122 14.89 -4.23 -6.97
N ILE A 123 13.90 -3.54 -7.56
CA ILE A 123 14.11 -2.75 -8.78
C ILE A 123 15.06 -1.58 -8.52
N ALA A 124 14.87 -0.84 -7.41
CA ALA A 124 15.73 0.28 -7.04
C ALA A 124 17.18 -0.18 -6.81
N ASP A 125 17.39 -1.32 -6.14
CA ASP A 125 18.72 -1.89 -5.90
C ASP A 125 19.43 -2.27 -7.21
N GLU A 126 18.72 -2.93 -8.13
CA GLU A 126 19.25 -3.33 -9.45
C GLU A 126 19.62 -2.11 -10.31
N LEU A 127 18.84 -1.03 -10.22
CA LEU A 127 19.11 0.24 -10.90
C LEU A 127 20.14 1.13 -10.19
N GLY A 128 20.59 0.72 -9.00
CA GLY A 128 21.54 1.47 -8.18
C GLY A 128 20.99 2.78 -7.62
N ASP A 129 19.67 2.90 -7.44
CA ASP A 129 19.00 4.04 -6.85
C ASP A 129 18.90 3.87 -5.33
N ASP A 130 20.00 4.13 -4.63
CA ASP A 130 20.09 3.89 -3.18
C ASP A 130 19.15 4.82 -2.38
N GLU A 131 18.81 6.01 -2.89
CA GLU A 131 17.89 6.97 -2.25
C GLU A 131 16.42 6.50 -2.34
N ALA A 132 15.99 6.06 -3.52
CA ALA A 132 14.66 5.48 -3.68
C ALA A 132 14.52 4.19 -2.85
N LYS A 133 15.57 3.36 -2.85
CA LYS A 133 15.59 2.11 -2.07
C LYS A 133 15.39 2.36 -0.58
N GLU A 134 16.16 3.28 0.03
CA GLU A 134 16.03 3.63 1.45
C GLU A 134 14.61 4.14 1.75
N SER A 135 14.06 5.01 0.90
CA SER A 135 12.69 5.53 1.05
C SER A 135 11.63 4.42 0.99
N PHE A 136 11.85 3.39 0.16
CA PHE A 136 10.94 2.24 0.04
C PHE A 136 11.09 1.24 1.19
N GLU A 137 12.30 1.09 1.73
CA GLU A 137 12.54 0.28 2.94
C GLU A 137 11.84 0.89 4.17
N ASP A 138 11.85 2.22 4.29
CA ASP A 138 11.08 2.93 5.33
C ASP A 138 9.57 2.71 5.17
N ALA A 139 9.04 2.85 3.94
CA ALA A 139 7.63 2.59 3.66
C ALA A 139 7.24 1.13 3.97
N LEU A 140 8.06 0.15 3.56
CA LEU A 140 7.84 -1.25 3.90
C LEU A 140 7.82 -1.49 5.43
N GLY A 141 8.59 -0.73 6.19
CA GLY A 141 8.55 -0.77 7.66
C GLY A 141 7.19 -0.38 8.22
N ASP A 142 6.60 0.71 7.73
CA ASP A 142 5.24 1.14 8.07
C ASP A 142 4.22 0.04 7.68
N GLU A 143 4.30 -0.48 6.46
CA GLU A 143 3.35 -1.46 5.94
C GLU A 143 3.42 -2.82 6.64
N ALA A 144 4.61 -3.22 7.10
CA ALA A 144 4.75 -4.40 7.94
C ALA A 144 3.99 -4.24 9.26
N ASP A 145 4.06 -3.06 9.88
CA ASP A 145 3.34 -2.74 11.11
C ASP A 145 1.82 -2.67 10.86
N HIS A 146 1.38 -2.13 9.72
CA HIS A 146 -0.03 -2.12 9.30
C HIS A 146 -0.58 -3.54 9.18
N LEU A 147 0.12 -4.40 8.43
CA LEU A 147 -0.25 -5.80 8.22
C LEU A 147 -0.35 -6.57 9.54
N VAL A 148 0.63 -6.41 10.44
CA VAL A 148 0.59 -7.03 11.77
C VAL A 148 -0.63 -6.57 12.54
N TYR A 149 -0.89 -5.26 12.58
CA TYR A 149 -2.03 -4.69 13.29
C TYR A 149 -3.35 -5.26 12.79
N ILE A 150 -3.61 -5.19 11.47
CA ILE A 150 -4.87 -5.66 10.87
C ILE A 150 -5.09 -7.14 11.16
N ARG A 151 -4.06 -7.97 10.98
CA ARG A 151 -4.13 -9.42 11.26
C ARG A 151 -4.44 -9.70 12.73
N GLU A 152 -3.78 -9.02 13.66
CA GLU A 152 -4.03 -9.20 15.08
C GLU A 152 -5.46 -8.82 15.47
N GLN A 153 -5.98 -7.72 14.92
CA GLN A 153 -7.34 -7.29 15.20
C GLN A 153 -8.39 -8.26 14.66
N ILE A 154 -8.17 -8.85 13.48
CA ILE A 154 -9.04 -9.91 12.93
C ILE A 154 -9.07 -11.12 13.88
N VAL A 155 -7.90 -11.58 14.34
CA VAL A 155 -7.81 -12.71 15.28
C VAL A 155 -8.50 -12.38 16.60
N GLN A 156 -8.17 -11.25 17.23
CA GLN A 156 -8.72 -10.87 18.54
C GLN A 156 -10.24 -10.74 18.50
N THR A 157 -10.79 -10.04 17.51
CA THR A 157 -12.24 -9.86 17.38
C THR A 157 -12.96 -11.18 17.09
N THR A 158 -12.36 -12.06 16.29
CA THR A 158 -12.92 -13.38 16.00
C THR A 158 -12.93 -14.27 17.24
N MET A 159 -11.82 -14.32 17.97
CA MET A 159 -11.72 -15.12 19.21
C MET A 159 -12.69 -14.62 20.29
N TYR A 160 -12.82 -13.30 20.45
CA TYR A 160 -13.80 -12.72 21.38
C TYR A 160 -15.25 -13.12 21.04
N ARG A 161 -15.62 -13.14 19.76
CA ARG A 161 -16.95 -13.61 19.31
C ARG A 161 -17.18 -15.08 19.60
N LEU A 162 -16.17 -15.94 19.45
CA LEU A 162 -16.28 -17.36 19.78
C LEU A 162 -16.57 -17.57 21.27
N GLN A 163 -15.91 -16.80 22.14
CA GLN A 163 -16.09 -16.90 23.59
C GLN A 163 -17.45 -16.37 24.05
N THR A 164 -17.92 -15.27 23.45
CA THR A 164 -19.18 -14.61 23.84
C THR A 164 -20.43 -15.26 23.27
N ARG A 165 -20.34 -15.98 22.13
CA ARG A 165 -21.45 -16.78 21.59
C ARG A 165 -21.64 -18.14 22.29
N ALA A 166 -20.67 -18.55 23.10
CA ALA A 166 -20.73 -19.79 23.88
C ALA A 166 -21.38 -19.60 25.27
N ALA A 167 -21.76 -18.38 25.63
CA ALA A 167 -22.46 -18.01 26.87
C ALA A 167 -23.91 -17.62 26.57
#